data_AF-A0A955WXA5-F1
#
_entry.id   AF-A0A955WXA5-F1
#
_cell.length_a   1.000
_cell.length_b   1.000
_cell.length_c   1.000
_cell.angle_alpha   90.00
_cell.angle_beta   90.00
_cell.angle_gamma   90.00
#
_symmetry.space_group_name_H-M   'P 1'
#
loop_
_entity.id
_entity.type
_entity.pdbx_description
1 polymer ?
#
loop_
_entity_poly.entity_id
_entity_poly.type
_entity_poly.pdbx_seq_one_letter_code
_entity_poly.pdbx_strand_id
1 'polypeptide(L)' 'VLLVDDVITTGATVDAAARALRQGGAERVRVLAAALVTR' A
#
# COMPACT_ATOMS: atom_id res chain seq x y z
N VAL A 1 -2.53 10.37 -0.14
CA VAL A 1 -1.38 9.74 0.53
C VAL A 1 -0.65 8.81 -0.43
N LEU A 2 0.69 8.82 -0.42
CA LEU A 2 1.52 7.87 -1.15
C LEU A 2 2.20 6.94 -0.12
N LEU A 3 1.86 5.66 -0.16
CA LEU A 3 2.59 4.61 0.55
C LEU A 3 3.81 4.22 -0.28
N VAL A 4 4.98 4.22 0.36
CA VAL A 4 6.25 3.81 -0.25
C VAL A 4 6.77 2.62 0.53
N ASP A 5 7.10 1.56 -0.18
CA ASP A 5 7.68 0.34 0.38
C ASP A 5 8.78 -0.20 -0.56
N ASP A 6 9.62 -1.11 -0.08
CA ASP A 6 10.65 -1.73 -0.91
C ASP A 6 10.05 -2.82 -1.81
N VAL A 7 9.30 -3.76 -1.23
CA VAL A 7 8.74 -4.91 -1.94
C VAL A 7 7.29 -5.20 -1.52
N ILE A 8 6.43 -5.40 -2.51
CA ILE A 8 5.09 -5.96 -2.28
C ILE A 8 5.16 -7.47 -2.47
N THR A 9 4.80 -8.21 -1.43
CA THR A 9 4.66 -9.67 -1.49
C THR A 9 3.20 -10.05 -1.80
N THR A 10 2.44 -10.53 -0.83
CA THR A 10 1.01 -10.87 -1.00
C THR A 10 0.09 -9.64 -1.08
N GLY A 11 0.62 -8.46 -0.76
CA GLY A 11 -0.16 -7.22 -0.67
C GLY A 11 -0.91 -7.01 0.64
N ALA A 12 -0.87 -7.97 1.59
CA ALA A 12 -1.61 -7.88 2.84
C ALA A 12 -1.28 -6.62 3.66
N THR A 13 0.02 -6.28 3.78
CA THR A 13 0.48 -5.09 4.51
C THR A 13 -0.02 -3.80 3.86
N VAL A 14 0.10 -3.70 2.53
CA VAL A 14 -0.33 -2.52 1.76
C VAL A 14 -1.85 -2.34 1.84
N ASP A 15 -2.64 -3.42 1.79
CA ASP A 15 -4.11 -3.34 1.90
C ASP A 15 -4.53 -2.86 3.30
N ALA A 16 -3.92 -3.41 4.35
CA ALA A 16 -4.19 -2.98 5.73
C ALA A 16 -3.84 -1.50 5.94
N ALA A 17 -2.67 -1.05 5.46
CA ALA A 17 -2.26 0.35 5.54
C ALA A 17 -3.19 1.27 4.72
N ALA A 18 -3.57 0.87 3.51
CA ALA A 18 -4.47 1.65 2.67
C ALA A 18 -5.87 1.79 3.31
N ARG A 19 -6.39 0.73 3.95
CA ARG A 19 -7.65 0.79 4.70
C ARG A 19 -7.57 1.74 5.88
N ALA A 20 -6.52 1.64 6.70
CA ALA A 20 -6.32 2.52 7.85
C ALA A 20 -6.25 3.99 7.41
N LEU A 21 -5.51 4.29 6.34
CA LEU A 21 -5.40 5.65 5.80
C LEU A 21 -6.73 6.20 5.27
N ARG A 22 -7.52 5.37 4.57
CA ARG A 22 -8.85 5.77 4.09
C ARG A 22 -9.81 6.02 5.25
N GLN A 23 -9.78 5.17 6.28
CA GLN A 23 -10.56 5.37 7.51
C GLN A 23 -10.14 6.65 8.24
N GLY A 24 -8.86 7.03 8.17
CA GLY A 24 -8.34 8.31 8.65
C GLY A 24 -8.66 9.52 7.77
N GLY A 25 -9.47 9.37 6.72
CA GLY A 25 -9.92 10.48 5.86
C GLY A 25 -9.09 10.73 4.61
N ALA A 26 -8.15 9.85 4.25
CA ALA A 26 -7.43 9.99 3.00
C ALA A 26 -8.35 9.75 1.78
N GLU A 27 -8.64 10.80 1.01
CA GLU A 27 -9.46 10.71 -0.22
C GLU A 27 -8.87 9.72 -1.23
N ARG A 28 -7.54 9.72 -1.39
CA ARG A 28 -6.83 8.83 -2.31
C ARG A 28 -5.57 8.27 -1.66
N VAL A 29 -5.38 6.97 -1.80
CA VAL A 29 -4.17 6.24 -1.42
C VAL A 29 -3.57 5.62 -2.67
N ARG A 30 -2.31 5.93 -2.95
CA ARG A 30 -1.49 5.31 -4.00
C ARG A 30 -0.34 4.54 -3.36
N VAL A 31 0.18 3.56 -4.06
CA VAL A 31 1.26 2.71 -3.59
C VAL A 31 2.37 2.74 -4.63
N LEU A 32 3.60 2.93 -4.18
CA LEU A 32 4.81 2.79 -4.96
C LEU A 32 5.73 1.80 -4.24
N ALA A 33 6.16 0.77 -4.96
CA ALA A 33 7.16 -0.17 -4.47
C ALA A 33 8.22 -0.40 -5.53
N ALA A 34 9.45 -0.67 -5.11
CA ALA A 34 10.56 -0.94 -6.02
C ALA A 34 10.41 -2.33 -6.67
N ALA A 35 9.81 -3.29 -5.96
CA ALA A 35 9.57 -4.64 -6.46
C ALA A 35 8.16 -5.15 -6.14
N LEU A 36 7.67 -6.05 -6.99
CA LEU A 36 6.46 -6.84 -6.78
C LEU A 36 6.84 -8.31 -6.95
N VAL A 37 6.56 -9.13 -5.93
CA VAL A 37 6.79 -10.58 -6.02
C VAL A 37 5.63 -11.19 -6.81
N THR A 38 5.93 -11.58 -8.05
CA THR A 38 5.01 -12.35 -8.90
C THR A 38 5.41 -13.82 -8.90
N ARG A 39 4.44 -14.72 -8.90
CA ARG A 39 4.65 -16.16 -9.06
C ARG A 39 3.68 -16.72 -10.09
#